data_AF-A0A537I8K3-F1
#
_entry.id   AF-A0A537I8K3-F1
#
_cell.length_a   1.000
_cell.length_b   1.000
_cell.length_c   1.000
_cell.angle_alpha   90.00
_cell.angle_beta   90.00
_cell.angle_gamma   90.00
#
_symmetry.space_group_name_H-M   'P 1'
#
loop_
_entity.id
_entity.type
_entity.pdbx_description
1 polymer ?
#
loop_
_entity_poly.entity_id
_entity_poly.type
_entity_poly.pdbx_seq_one_letter_code
_entity_poly.pdbx_strand_id
1 'polypeptide(L)'
;MKAGLILALLLLVLVGGTFGYYLYYFYGIQSSSSTTSPSTSCPPGQTSINGACVNNCTNDAANPPSCTSPVQCTDPDGINSHVYHPSRLTLVKSCITASGIVDRVLTENDGDLHVRLRLDPAYSNLTNNANNQYQYGDLVVEIICVGPVSQADAVSACQNYTNNILIPQQGQHITVSGPYVLDTMHYNWAEIHPVYSLKVDTS
;
A
#
# COMPACT_ATOMS: atom_id res chain seq x y z
N MET A 1 -69.54 21.03 -24.78
CA MET A 1 -68.58 22.11 -24.45
C MET A 1 -67.42 21.51 -23.67
N LYS A 2 -66.19 21.93 -24.00
CA LYS A 2 -64.89 21.61 -23.35
C LYS A 2 -64.25 20.26 -23.69
N ALA A 3 -63.71 20.15 -24.92
CA ALA A 3 -62.71 19.15 -25.31
C ALA A 3 -61.59 19.79 -26.17
N GLY A 4 -61.20 21.04 -25.86
CA GLY A 4 -60.30 21.83 -26.70
C GLY A 4 -59.06 22.41 -26.00
N LEU A 5 -58.75 21.99 -24.77
CA LEU A 5 -57.68 22.63 -23.96
C LEU A 5 -56.61 21.67 -23.44
N ILE A 6 -56.74 20.36 -23.65
CA ILE A 6 -55.73 19.37 -23.20
C ILE A 6 -54.76 18.99 -24.33
N LEU A 7 -55.13 19.19 -25.59
CA LEU A 7 -54.28 18.82 -26.74
C LEU A 7 -53.15 19.83 -27.02
N ALA A 8 -53.24 21.05 -26.49
CA ALA A 8 -52.21 22.08 -26.67
C ALA A 8 -51.04 21.97 -25.67
N LEU A 9 -51.22 21.29 -24.53
CA LEU A 9 -50.16 21.12 -23.52
C LEU A 9 -49.28 19.89 -23.77
N LEU A 10 -49.75 18.88 -24.52
CA LEU A 10 -48.97 17.68 -24.84
C LEU A 10 -48.01 17.86 -26.03
N LEU A 11 -48.27 18.84 -26.91
CA LEU A 11 -47.40 19.15 -28.05
C LEU A 11 -46.25 20.11 -27.71
N LEU A 12 -46.28 20.79 -26.57
CA LEU A 12 -45.20 21.68 -26.11
C LEU A 12 -44.09 20.97 -25.33
N VAL A 13 -44.35 19.75 -24.81
CA VAL A 13 -43.34 19.00 -24.03
C VAL A 13 -42.46 18.10 -24.91
N LEU A 14 -42.91 17.74 -26.11
CA LEU A 14 -42.13 16.88 -27.03
C LEU A 14 -41.11 17.63 -27.91
N VAL A 15 -41.19 18.96 -28.00
CA VAL A 15 -40.21 19.78 -28.74
C VAL A 15 -39.11 20.37 -27.82
N GLY A 16 -39.34 20.42 -26.51
CA GLY A 16 -38.36 20.92 -25.52
C GLY A 16 -37.32 19.90 -25.05
N GLY A 17 -37.59 18.60 -25.18
CA GLY A 17 -36.70 17.54 -24.68
C GLY A 17 -35.52 17.19 -25.58
N THR A 18 -35.59 17.50 -26.88
CA THR A 18 -34.54 17.15 -27.86
C THR A 18 -33.58 18.30 -28.17
N PHE A 19 -33.94 19.55 -27.85
CA PHE A 19 -33.05 20.71 -28.02
C PHE A 19 -32.10 20.94 -26.82
N GLY A 20 -32.48 20.50 -25.62
CA GLY A 20 -31.62 20.58 -24.42
C GLY A 20 -30.48 19.56 -24.41
N TYR A 21 -30.64 18.44 -25.11
CA TYR A 21 -29.63 17.37 -25.16
C TYR A 21 -28.49 17.67 -26.15
N TYR A 22 -28.75 18.47 -27.19
CA TYR A 22 -27.75 18.84 -28.21
C TYR A 22 -26.87 20.04 -27.84
N LEU A 23 -27.31 20.90 -26.91
CA LEU A 23 -26.52 22.06 -26.45
C LEU A 23 -25.53 21.73 -25.33
N TYR A 24 -25.70 20.61 -24.60
CA TYR A 24 -24.72 20.16 -23.62
C TYR A 24 -23.49 19.49 -24.27
N TYR A 25 -23.65 18.96 -25.49
CA TYR A 25 -22.56 18.32 -26.24
C TYR A 25 -21.65 19.31 -26.98
N PHE A 26 -22.02 20.59 -27.08
CA PHE A 26 -21.25 21.60 -27.84
C PHE A 26 -20.55 22.67 -26.99
N TYR A 27 -20.80 22.76 -25.68
CA TYR A 27 -20.23 23.82 -24.80
C TYR A 27 -19.37 23.32 -23.62
N GLY A 28 -19.03 22.03 -23.58
CA GLY A 28 -18.16 21.45 -22.54
C GLY A 28 -16.65 21.44 -22.86
N ILE A 29 -16.21 21.95 -24.02
CA ILE A 29 -14.78 22.01 -24.38
C ILE A 29 -14.29 23.47 -24.33
N GLN A 30 -14.00 23.94 -23.13
CA GLN A 30 -12.88 24.83 -22.82
C GLN A 30 -12.87 25.13 -21.32
N SER A 31 -12.19 24.29 -20.56
CA SER A 31 -11.55 24.73 -19.33
C SER A 31 -10.10 24.27 -19.38
N SER A 32 -9.25 25.23 -19.69
CA SER A 32 -7.80 25.18 -19.65
C SER A 32 -7.37 24.86 -18.22
N SER A 33 -7.27 23.58 -17.90
CA SER A 33 -6.48 23.10 -16.78
C SER A 33 -5.12 22.71 -17.36
N SER A 34 -4.09 23.41 -16.90
CA SER A 34 -2.70 23.15 -17.20
C SER A 34 -2.37 21.71 -16.81
N THR A 35 -2.44 20.81 -17.79
CA THR A 35 -1.78 19.52 -17.75
C THR A 35 -0.29 19.80 -17.74
N THR A 36 0.27 19.94 -16.55
CA THR A 36 1.67 19.59 -16.37
C THR A 36 1.73 18.09 -16.66
N SER A 37 2.05 17.76 -17.91
CA SER A 37 2.58 16.43 -18.20
C SER A 37 3.70 16.21 -17.19
N PRO A 38 3.72 15.10 -16.43
CA PRO A 38 4.90 14.77 -15.65
C PRO A 38 6.03 14.74 -16.66
N SER A 39 7.02 15.61 -16.47
CA SER A 39 8.14 15.70 -17.39
C SER A 39 8.70 14.29 -17.55
N THR A 40 8.55 13.70 -18.73
CA THR A 40 9.06 12.36 -19.06
C THR A 40 10.58 12.31 -19.08
N SER A 41 11.25 13.41 -18.74
CA SER A 41 12.67 13.50 -18.51
C SER A 41 12.93 14.13 -17.14
N CYS A 42 13.75 13.46 -16.35
CA CYS A 42 14.32 14.06 -15.16
C CYS A 42 15.39 15.09 -15.54
N PRO A 43 15.70 16.06 -14.67
CA PRO A 43 16.82 16.97 -14.85
C PRO A 43 18.14 16.23 -15.16
N PRO A 44 19.10 16.87 -15.87
CA PRO A 44 20.40 16.27 -16.14
C PRO A 44 21.07 15.74 -14.86
N GLY A 45 21.47 14.46 -14.87
CA GLY A 45 22.05 13.78 -13.70
C GLY A 45 21.05 13.00 -12.83
N GLN A 46 19.78 12.91 -13.24
CA GLN A 46 18.75 12.13 -12.56
C GLN A 46 18.10 11.12 -13.51
N THR A 47 17.62 10.00 -12.99
CA THR A 47 16.88 8.98 -13.76
C THR A 47 15.50 8.75 -13.15
N SER A 48 14.49 8.55 -14.00
CA SER A 48 13.12 8.26 -13.57
C SER A 48 13.02 6.79 -13.17
N ILE A 49 12.64 6.54 -11.92
CA ILE A 49 12.32 5.21 -11.39
C ILE A 49 10.94 5.29 -10.76
N ASN A 50 10.01 4.47 -11.23
CA ASN A 50 8.61 4.44 -10.76
C ASN A 50 7.96 5.84 -10.69
N GLY A 51 8.30 6.72 -11.66
CA GLY A 51 7.75 8.07 -11.74
C GLY A 51 8.42 9.12 -10.86
N ALA A 52 9.49 8.78 -10.12
CA ALA A 52 10.27 9.70 -9.31
C ALA A 52 11.70 9.88 -9.84
N CYS A 53 12.24 11.10 -9.76
CA CYS A 53 13.61 11.38 -10.19
C CYS A 53 14.63 11.09 -9.08
N VAL A 54 15.62 10.25 -9.38
CA VAL A 54 16.64 9.79 -8.43
C VAL A 54 18.03 10.29 -8.87
N ASN A 55 18.82 10.81 -7.92
CA ASN A 55 20.12 11.46 -8.13
C ASN A 55 21.36 10.60 -7.79
N ASN A 56 21.17 9.40 -7.23
CA ASN A 56 22.26 8.53 -6.72
C ASN A 56 22.29 7.16 -7.42
N CYS A 57 22.52 7.14 -8.73
CA CYS A 57 22.77 5.90 -9.46
C CYS A 57 24.27 5.75 -9.71
N THR A 58 24.90 4.68 -9.23
CA THR A 58 26.29 4.36 -9.60
C THR A 58 26.29 3.56 -10.90
N ASN A 59 27.06 4.02 -11.88
CA ASN A 59 27.29 3.29 -13.13
C ASN A 59 28.39 2.25 -12.90
N ASP A 60 28.13 1.21 -12.13
CA ASP A 60 29.06 0.08 -11.98
C ASP A 60 28.97 -0.83 -13.22
N ALA A 61 29.36 -0.31 -14.39
CA ALA A 61 29.57 -0.97 -15.68
C ALA A 61 28.48 -1.95 -16.22
N ALA A 62 27.37 -2.15 -15.52
CA ALA A 62 26.22 -2.93 -15.97
C ALA A 62 25.18 -1.96 -16.56
N ASN A 63 24.85 -2.17 -17.83
CA ASN A 63 23.68 -1.58 -18.46
C ASN A 63 22.49 -2.51 -18.14
N PRO A 64 21.45 -2.10 -17.38
CA PRO A 64 21.08 -0.76 -16.92
C PRO A 64 21.66 -0.35 -15.53
N PRO A 65 21.77 0.97 -15.24
CA PRO A 65 22.34 1.51 -14.00
C PRO A 65 21.61 1.01 -12.75
N SER A 66 22.37 0.59 -11.73
CA SER A 66 21.81 0.24 -10.43
C SER A 66 21.63 1.52 -9.60
N CYS A 67 20.38 1.93 -9.47
CA CYS A 67 20.03 3.01 -8.58
C CYS A 67 19.64 2.39 -7.24
N THR A 68 20.58 2.37 -6.29
CA THR A 68 20.21 2.20 -4.89
C THR A 68 19.51 3.49 -4.47
N SER A 69 18.18 3.57 -4.66
CA SER A 69 17.41 4.48 -3.84
C SER A 69 17.75 4.11 -2.40
N PRO A 70 18.29 5.04 -1.59
CA PRO A 70 18.24 4.84 -0.17
C PRO A 70 16.77 4.99 0.18
N VAL A 71 15.98 3.92 0.03
CA VAL A 71 14.84 3.73 0.90
C VAL A 71 15.50 3.61 2.26
N GLN A 72 15.67 4.76 2.91
CA GLN A 72 16.01 4.84 4.31
C GLN A 72 14.80 4.24 4.99
N CYS A 73 14.86 2.93 5.14
CA CYS A 73 13.95 2.15 5.95
C CYS A 73 14.39 2.34 7.40
N THR A 74 14.30 3.60 7.79
CA THR A 74 14.48 4.11 9.12
C THR A 74 13.13 4.05 9.79
N ASP A 75 13.12 3.61 11.04
CA ASP A 75 11.95 3.56 11.92
C ASP A 75 11.18 4.89 11.89
N PRO A 76 10.10 4.99 11.09
CA PRO A 76 9.36 6.23 10.96
C PRO A 76 8.58 6.42 12.25
N ASP A 77 8.54 7.63 12.78
CA ASP A 77 7.75 7.99 13.96
C ASP A 77 8.01 7.12 15.23
N GLY A 78 9.12 6.39 15.28
CA GLY A 78 9.47 5.51 16.41
C GLY A 78 8.55 4.30 16.55
N ILE A 79 8.01 3.75 15.44
CA ILE A 79 7.14 2.55 15.44
C ILE A 79 7.75 1.41 16.27
N ASN A 80 9.06 1.19 16.26
CA ASN A 80 9.68 0.11 17.06
C ASN A 80 9.38 0.20 18.57
N SER A 81 9.17 1.39 19.14
CA SER A 81 8.89 1.51 20.58
C SER A 81 7.50 1.00 20.96
N HIS A 82 6.68 0.66 19.98
CA HIS A 82 5.31 0.16 20.15
C HIS A 82 5.17 -1.33 19.85
N VAL A 83 6.27 -2.02 19.51
CA VAL A 83 6.27 -3.48 19.38
C VAL A 83 6.05 -4.09 20.76
N TYR A 84 4.94 -4.81 20.93
CA TYR A 84 4.72 -5.64 22.10
C TYR A 84 5.81 -6.72 22.17
N HIS A 85 6.34 -7.06 23.36
CA HIS A 85 7.40 -8.08 23.56
C HIS A 85 8.55 -8.09 22.52
N PRO A 86 9.31 -7.00 22.35
CA PRO A 86 10.35 -6.90 21.31
C PRO A 86 11.51 -7.87 21.55
N SER A 87 11.73 -8.32 22.78
CA SER A 87 12.78 -9.28 23.13
C SER A 87 12.59 -10.67 22.51
N ARG A 88 11.39 -11.00 22.01
CA ARG A 88 11.14 -12.26 21.28
C ARG A 88 11.68 -12.23 19.85
N LEU A 89 11.92 -11.04 19.30
CA LEU A 89 12.30 -10.84 17.91
C LEU A 89 13.82 -10.87 17.77
N THR A 90 14.33 -11.83 17.01
CA THR A 90 15.74 -11.85 16.62
C THR A 90 15.90 -11.06 15.33
N LEU A 91 16.59 -9.93 15.40
CA LEU A 91 16.87 -9.11 14.22
C LEU A 91 17.85 -9.81 13.28
N VAL A 92 17.44 -10.03 12.02
CA VAL A 92 18.28 -10.60 10.96
C VAL A 92 18.76 -9.52 10.01
N LYS A 93 17.88 -8.60 9.60
CA LYS A 93 18.25 -7.38 8.86
C LYS A 93 17.53 -6.18 9.45
N SER A 94 18.27 -5.10 9.69
CA SER A 94 17.69 -3.83 10.17
C SER A 94 16.64 -3.26 9.22
N CYS A 95 16.75 -3.57 7.93
CA CYS A 95 15.66 -3.41 7.00
C CYS A 95 15.75 -4.36 5.80
N ILE A 96 14.59 -4.77 5.30
CA ILE A 96 14.40 -5.27 3.94
C ILE A 96 13.16 -4.65 3.29
N THR A 97 13.10 -4.69 1.96
CA THR A 97 11.89 -4.48 1.16
C THR A 97 11.52 -5.77 0.46
N ALA A 98 10.24 -6.13 0.47
CA ALA A 98 9.70 -7.28 -0.25
C ALA A 98 8.36 -6.94 -0.88
N SER A 99 7.99 -7.65 -1.94
CA SER A 99 6.66 -7.56 -2.54
C SER A 99 6.04 -8.92 -2.76
N GLY A 100 4.71 -8.92 -2.90
CA GLY A 100 3.92 -10.12 -3.13
C GLY A 100 2.42 -9.85 -3.06
N ILE A 101 1.64 -10.93 -3.06
CA ILE A 101 0.18 -10.89 -2.96
C ILE A 101 -0.25 -11.19 -1.53
N VAL A 102 -1.17 -10.37 -1.00
CA VAL A 102 -1.78 -10.61 0.30
C VAL A 102 -2.74 -11.79 0.23
N ASP A 103 -2.34 -12.93 0.79
CA ASP A 103 -3.17 -14.12 0.83
C ASP A 103 -4.17 -14.07 2.01
N ARG A 104 -3.81 -13.41 3.11
CA ARG A 104 -4.71 -13.17 4.26
C ARG A 104 -4.31 -11.96 5.10
N VAL A 105 -5.31 -11.31 5.71
CA VAL A 105 -5.14 -10.33 6.79
C VAL A 105 -5.91 -10.84 8.01
N LEU A 106 -5.22 -10.97 9.13
CA LEU A 106 -5.76 -11.46 10.40
C LEU A 106 -5.60 -10.36 11.46
N THR A 107 -6.51 -10.30 12.42
CA THR A 107 -6.38 -9.42 13.59
C THR A 107 -5.97 -10.27 14.77
N GLU A 108 -4.90 -9.86 15.45
CA GLU A 108 -4.35 -10.54 16.61
C GLU A 108 -4.77 -9.84 17.91
N ASN A 109 -4.66 -10.56 19.04
CA ASN A 109 -5.15 -10.07 20.34
C ASN A 109 -4.30 -8.92 20.92
N ASP A 110 -3.06 -8.79 20.49
CA ASP A 110 -2.17 -7.68 20.84
C ASP A 110 -2.49 -6.39 20.08
N GLY A 111 -3.45 -6.42 19.15
CA GLY A 111 -3.87 -5.28 18.35
C GLY A 111 -3.15 -5.18 17.01
N ASP A 112 -2.21 -6.09 16.72
CA ASP A 112 -1.49 -6.12 15.45
C ASP A 112 -2.35 -6.74 14.35
N LEU A 113 -2.00 -6.46 13.09
CA LEU A 113 -2.48 -7.22 11.94
C LEU A 113 -1.40 -8.16 11.43
N HIS A 114 -1.68 -9.45 11.56
CA HIS A 114 -0.92 -10.53 10.95
C HIS A 114 -1.31 -10.65 9.47
N VAL A 115 -0.46 -10.16 8.59
CA VAL A 115 -0.61 -10.28 7.14
C VAL A 115 0.22 -11.46 6.64
N ARG A 116 -0.43 -12.36 5.90
CA ARG A 116 0.25 -13.42 5.15
C ARG A 116 0.52 -12.96 3.73
N LEU A 117 1.79 -12.73 3.44
CA LEU A 117 2.26 -12.23 2.15
C LEU A 117 2.90 -13.37 1.35
N ARG A 118 2.22 -13.78 0.29
CA ARG A 118 2.78 -14.71 -0.70
C ARG A 118 3.76 -13.95 -1.58
N LEU A 119 5.05 -14.16 -1.30
CA LEU A 119 6.13 -13.40 -1.91
C LEU A 119 6.24 -13.60 -3.41
N ASP A 120 6.66 -12.54 -4.11
CA ASP A 120 7.11 -12.65 -5.49
C ASP A 120 8.34 -13.55 -5.59
N PRO A 121 8.60 -14.17 -6.76
CA PRO A 121 9.74 -15.07 -6.94
C PRO A 121 11.08 -14.46 -6.53
N ALA A 122 11.26 -13.15 -6.73
CA ALA A 122 12.48 -12.42 -6.38
C ALA A 122 12.79 -12.39 -4.87
N TYR A 123 11.78 -12.59 -4.01
CA TYR A 123 11.90 -12.57 -2.55
C TYR A 123 11.66 -13.94 -1.92
N SER A 124 11.50 -15.00 -2.71
CA SER A 124 11.19 -16.36 -2.24
C SER A 124 12.15 -16.93 -1.19
N ASN A 125 13.33 -16.32 -1.01
CA ASN A 125 14.32 -16.68 0.00
C ASN A 125 14.08 -16.03 1.39
N LEU A 126 13.03 -15.24 1.57
CA LEU A 126 12.72 -14.59 2.85
C LEU A 126 11.84 -15.42 3.78
N THR A 127 11.33 -16.55 3.33
CA THR A 127 10.60 -17.51 4.17
C THR A 127 11.53 -18.64 4.61
N ASN A 128 11.16 -19.30 5.71
CA ASN A 128 11.88 -20.45 6.24
C ASN A 128 10.95 -21.65 6.47
N ASN A 129 11.48 -22.72 7.07
CA ASN A 129 10.70 -23.93 7.32
C ASN A 129 9.49 -23.68 8.24
N ALA A 130 9.59 -22.76 9.20
CA ALA A 130 8.48 -22.42 10.07
C ALA A 130 7.40 -21.62 9.32
N ASN A 131 7.78 -20.72 8.41
CA ASN A 131 6.80 -20.11 7.50
C ASN A 131 6.06 -21.18 6.66
N ASN A 132 6.79 -22.14 6.11
CA ASN A 132 6.19 -23.23 5.33
C ASN A 132 5.20 -24.06 6.16
N GLN A 133 5.58 -24.41 7.39
CA GLN A 133 4.81 -25.30 8.25
C GLN A 133 3.61 -24.62 8.91
N TYR A 134 3.75 -23.37 9.34
CA TYR A 134 2.77 -22.70 10.18
C TYR A 134 2.09 -21.50 9.51
N GLN A 135 2.67 -20.98 8.43
CA GLN A 135 2.19 -19.82 7.67
C GLN A 135 1.95 -20.13 6.20
N TYR A 136 1.80 -21.41 5.85
CA TYR A 136 1.43 -21.85 4.49
C TYR A 136 2.43 -21.45 3.40
N GLY A 137 3.69 -21.17 3.78
CA GLY A 137 4.74 -20.70 2.87
C GLY A 137 4.79 -19.18 2.69
N ASP A 138 3.93 -18.45 3.39
CA ASP A 138 3.88 -16.99 3.33
C ASP A 138 4.85 -16.34 4.31
N LEU A 139 5.36 -15.18 3.93
CA LEU A 139 6.05 -14.28 4.86
C LEU A 139 5.00 -13.64 5.78
N VAL A 140 5.31 -13.59 7.07
CA VAL A 140 4.50 -12.83 8.03
C VAL A 140 4.87 -11.36 7.93
N VAL A 141 3.88 -10.49 7.93
CA VAL A 141 4.05 -9.05 7.92
C VAL A 141 3.15 -8.49 9.02
N GLU A 142 3.73 -7.84 10.02
CA GLU A 142 3.00 -7.32 11.18
C GLU A 142 2.87 -5.79 11.10
N ILE A 143 1.62 -5.33 10.92
CA ILE A 143 1.27 -3.91 11.05
C ILE A 143 0.75 -3.72 12.47
N ILE A 144 1.52 -3.03 13.30
CA ILE A 144 1.27 -3.01 14.74
C ILE A 144 0.17 -2.03 15.15
N CYS A 145 -0.51 -2.31 16.27
CA CYS A 145 -1.44 -1.39 16.93
C CYS A 145 -2.51 -0.79 15.99
N VAL A 146 -3.13 -1.64 15.17
CA VAL A 146 -4.21 -1.28 14.25
C VAL A 146 -5.58 -1.53 14.89
N GLY A 147 -5.74 -2.73 15.46
CA GLY A 147 -6.97 -3.22 16.04
C GLY A 147 -7.10 -2.91 17.53
N PRO A 148 -8.27 -3.22 18.12
CA PRO A 148 -8.43 -3.16 19.57
C PRO A 148 -7.53 -4.19 20.26
N VAL A 149 -6.81 -3.77 21.30
CA VAL A 149 -5.97 -4.66 22.10
C VAL A 149 -6.84 -5.39 23.13
N SER A 150 -6.93 -6.72 23.03
CA SER A 150 -7.65 -7.58 23.98
C SER A 150 -6.70 -8.31 24.94
N GLN A 151 -5.43 -8.45 24.56
CA GLN A 151 -4.36 -9.04 25.34
C GLN A 151 -3.82 -8.05 26.39
N ALA A 152 -3.96 -8.40 27.67
CA ALA A 152 -3.72 -7.48 28.78
C ALA A 152 -2.27 -6.96 28.85
N ASP A 153 -1.28 -7.79 28.57
CA ASP A 153 0.14 -7.42 28.58
C ASP A 153 0.60 -6.66 27.33
N ALA A 154 -0.19 -6.67 26.25
CA ALA A 154 0.06 -5.88 25.04
C ALA A 154 -0.46 -4.43 25.13
N VAL A 155 -1.40 -4.16 26.05
CA VAL A 155 -2.07 -2.84 26.16
C VAL A 155 -1.07 -1.69 26.22
N SER A 156 0.00 -1.81 27.01
CA SER A 156 0.98 -0.74 27.19
C SER A 156 1.79 -0.42 25.92
N ALA A 157 2.00 -1.41 25.04
CA ALA A 157 2.78 -1.23 23.82
C ALA A 157 2.08 -0.27 22.85
N CYS A 158 0.76 -0.37 22.73
CA CYS A 158 -0.04 0.48 21.85
C CYS A 158 -0.56 1.77 22.50
N GLN A 159 -0.19 2.07 23.75
CA GLN A 159 -0.63 3.30 24.41
C GLN A 159 -0.05 4.54 23.75
N ASN A 160 -0.92 5.52 23.48
CA ASN A 160 -0.58 6.80 22.85
C ASN A 160 0.07 6.68 21.46
N TYR A 161 -0.15 5.56 20.78
CA TYR A 161 0.29 5.34 19.41
C TYR A 161 -0.91 5.12 18.49
N THR A 162 -0.83 5.69 17.29
CA THR A 162 -1.82 5.52 16.23
C THR A 162 -1.07 5.04 14.99
N ASN A 163 -1.44 3.87 14.49
CA ASN A 163 -0.88 3.36 13.24
C ASN A 163 -1.25 4.28 12.04
N ASN A 164 -0.23 4.61 11.24
CA ASN A 164 -0.38 5.37 9.98
C ASN A 164 -0.06 4.52 8.73
N ILE A 165 0.30 3.25 8.90
CA ILE A 165 0.53 2.33 7.78
C ILE A 165 -0.81 1.98 7.13
N LEU A 166 -0.85 2.04 5.80
CA LEU A 166 -2.01 1.60 5.02
C LEU A 166 -2.32 0.12 5.31
N ILE A 167 -3.59 -0.19 5.58
CA ILE A 167 -4.04 -1.56 5.79
C ILE A 167 -4.38 -2.20 4.44
N PRO A 168 -3.67 -3.26 4.01
CA PRO A 168 -3.93 -3.88 2.73
C PRO A 168 -5.17 -4.78 2.79
N GLN A 169 -5.69 -5.13 1.63
CA GLN A 169 -6.78 -6.09 1.46
C GLN A 169 -6.27 -7.38 0.86
N GLN A 170 -6.94 -8.49 1.17
CA GLN A 170 -6.68 -9.77 0.54
C GLN A 170 -6.77 -9.66 -1.00
N GLY A 171 -5.81 -10.25 -1.69
CA GLY A 171 -5.68 -10.22 -3.14
C GLY A 171 -4.92 -9.01 -3.70
N GLN A 172 -4.62 -7.99 -2.89
CA GLN A 172 -3.79 -6.87 -3.34
C GLN A 172 -2.33 -7.30 -3.48
N HIS A 173 -1.67 -6.77 -4.50
CA HIS A 173 -0.23 -6.78 -4.59
C HIS A 173 0.33 -5.61 -3.78
N ILE A 174 1.28 -5.88 -2.90
CA ILE A 174 1.87 -4.87 -2.04
C ILE A 174 3.39 -4.91 -2.09
N THR A 175 4.00 -3.76 -1.84
CA THR A 175 5.41 -3.61 -1.52
C THR A 175 5.54 -3.11 -0.09
N VAL A 176 6.26 -3.83 0.75
CA VAL A 176 6.40 -3.57 2.19
C VAL A 176 7.87 -3.45 2.58
N SER A 177 8.18 -2.58 3.53
CA SER A 177 9.53 -2.45 4.12
C SER A 177 9.48 -2.34 5.64
N GLY A 178 10.49 -2.91 6.29
CA GLY A 178 10.68 -2.88 7.75
C GLY A 178 11.80 -3.83 8.17
N PRO A 179 12.04 -4.00 9.48
CA PRO A 179 13.02 -4.96 10.00
C PRO A 179 12.63 -6.39 9.63
N TYR A 180 13.60 -7.17 9.19
CA TYR A 180 13.44 -8.60 8.96
C TYR A 180 13.88 -9.36 10.21
N VAL A 181 12.96 -10.07 10.83
CA VAL A 181 13.15 -10.70 12.14
C VAL A 181 12.72 -12.17 12.12
N LEU A 182 13.18 -12.92 13.12
CA LEU A 182 12.62 -14.23 13.47
C LEU A 182 11.89 -14.10 14.81
N ASP A 183 10.65 -14.58 14.88
CA ASP A 183 9.89 -14.61 16.13
C ASP A 183 10.16 -15.90 16.92
N THR A 184 10.95 -15.78 17.97
CA THR A 184 11.40 -16.91 18.79
C THR A 184 10.31 -17.53 19.66
N MET A 185 9.19 -16.83 19.89
CA MET A 185 8.03 -17.38 20.61
C MET A 185 6.99 -18.00 19.66
N HIS A 186 7.14 -17.79 18.36
CA HIS A 186 6.26 -18.34 17.33
C HIS A 186 7.02 -19.22 16.32
N TYR A 187 7.64 -20.28 16.84
CA TYR A 187 8.31 -21.31 16.03
C TYR A 187 9.47 -20.81 15.16
N ASN A 188 9.97 -19.58 15.37
CA ASN A 188 11.00 -18.92 14.56
C ASN A 188 10.59 -18.70 13.09
N TRP A 189 9.30 -18.48 12.79
CA TRP A 189 8.96 -18.02 11.45
C TRP A 189 9.55 -16.62 11.19
N ALA A 190 9.82 -16.34 9.92
CA ALA A 190 10.37 -15.07 9.51
C ALA A 190 9.25 -14.04 9.25
N GLU A 191 9.53 -12.79 9.64
CA GLU A 191 8.58 -11.69 9.54
C GLU A 191 9.25 -10.39 9.06
N ILE A 192 8.46 -9.51 8.44
CA ILE A 192 8.73 -8.06 8.45
C ILE A 192 7.92 -7.46 9.60
N HIS A 193 8.60 -7.10 10.69
CA HIS A 193 7.98 -6.67 11.94
C HIS A 193 8.87 -5.64 12.66
N PRO A 194 8.36 -4.43 12.95
CA PRO A 194 7.07 -3.89 12.50
C PRO A 194 7.19 -3.35 11.07
N VAL A 195 6.06 -3.17 10.39
CA VAL A 195 6.06 -2.48 9.09
C VAL A 195 6.38 -1.00 9.25
N TYR A 196 7.38 -0.51 8.50
CA TYR A 196 7.72 0.91 8.40
C TYR A 196 7.06 1.61 7.22
N SER A 197 6.85 0.89 6.12
CA SER A 197 6.13 1.42 4.97
C SER A 197 5.45 0.32 4.19
N LEU A 198 4.28 0.64 3.63
CA LEU A 198 3.50 -0.25 2.78
C LEU A 198 2.92 0.56 1.62
N LYS A 199 2.99 -0.01 0.42
CA LYS A 199 2.34 0.51 -0.79
C LYS A 199 1.53 -0.60 -1.41
N VAL A 200 0.33 -0.26 -1.89
CA VAL A 200 -0.46 -1.14 -2.77
C VAL A 200 -0.08 -0.78 -4.20
N ASP A 201 0.35 -1.76 -4.97
CA ASP A 201 0.77 -1.53 -6.35
C ASP A 201 -0.45 -1.40 -7.26
N THR A 202 -0.49 -0.33 -8.05
CA THR A 202 -1.57 -0.11 -9.01
C THR A 202 -1.30 -0.90 -10.29
N SER A 203 -2.27 -1.70 -10.71
CA SER A 203 -2.31 -2.41 -11.99
C SER A 203 -2.35 -1.48 -13.20
#